data_AF-A0A7S1DW71-F1
#
_entry.id   AF-A0A7S1DW71-F1
#
_cell.length_a   1.000
_cell.length_b   1.000
_cell.length_c   1.000
_cell.angle_alpha   90.00
_cell.angle_beta   90.00
_cell.angle_gamma   90.00
#
_symmetry.space_group_name_H-M   'P 1'
#
loop_
_entity.id
_entity.type
_entity.pdbx_description
1 polymer ?
#
loop_
_entity_poly.entity_id
_entity_poly.type
_entity_poly.pdbx_seq_one_letter_code
_entity_poly.pdbx_strand_id
1 'polypeptide(L)'
;TIFISNADPDFYFGAEVLKGLFPQAQLLTSPAVRDKIQAKMAGKVAFWGPKMGTNGPRQPLLPDALTGTTLSVDGEAIELRGTTGLLAHRPWMYIPSSRAIVGNIAIVGNLHVW
;
A
#
# COMPACT_ATOMS: atom_id res chain seq x y z
N THR A 1 4.54 -7.94 -9.32
CA THR A 1 4.56 -6.66 -8.58
C THR A 1 3.67 -6.74 -7.37
N ILE A 2 4.05 -6.11 -6.26
CA ILE A 2 3.25 -5.96 -5.04
C ILE A 2 3.06 -4.46 -4.84
N PHE A 3 1.81 -3.99 -4.79
CA PHE A 3 1.52 -2.58 -4.56
C PHE A 3 0.87 -2.38 -3.19
N ILE A 4 1.41 -1.47 -2.41
CA ILE A 4 0.90 -1.08 -1.10
C ILE A 4 0.03 0.15 -1.25
N SER A 5 -1.28 0.04 -1.01
CA SER A 5 -2.23 1.13 -1.22
C SER A 5 -2.34 2.12 -0.06
N ASN A 6 -1.91 1.74 1.15
CA ASN A 6 -2.08 2.56 2.35
C ASN A 6 -0.90 2.46 3.33
N ALA A 7 -0.84 3.42 4.25
CA ALA A 7 0.20 3.52 5.27
C ALA A 7 -0.17 2.88 6.62
N ASP A 8 -1.35 2.28 6.75
CA ASP A 8 -1.72 1.53 7.95
C ASP A 8 -1.16 0.09 7.93
N PRO A 9 -0.85 -0.50 9.10
CA PRO A 9 -0.08 -1.74 9.20
C PRO A 9 -0.68 -2.94 8.48
N ASP A 10 -1.99 -3.04 8.46
CA ASP A 10 -2.78 -4.05 7.76
C ASP A 10 -2.57 -4.05 6.24
N PHE A 11 -2.05 -2.95 5.67
CA PHE A 11 -1.72 -2.86 4.25
C PHE A 11 -0.28 -3.23 3.90
N TYR A 12 0.69 -3.15 4.83
CA TYR A 12 2.11 -3.30 4.48
C TYR A 12 2.96 -4.19 5.39
N PHE A 13 2.50 -4.55 6.60
CA PHE A 13 3.29 -5.44 7.47
C PHE A 13 3.50 -6.83 6.86
N GLY A 14 2.50 -7.34 6.12
CA GLY A 14 2.61 -8.61 5.40
C GLY A 14 3.55 -8.59 4.20
N ALA A 15 4.02 -7.41 3.76
CA ALA A 15 4.88 -7.29 2.58
C ALA A 15 6.22 -8.03 2.74
N GLU A 16 6.74 -8.14 3.97
CA GLU A 16 7.97 -8.91 4.27
C GLU A 16 7.83 -10.37 3.83
N VAL A 17 6.70 -11.01 4.16
CA VAL A 17 6.43 -12.41 3.79
C VAL A 17 6.29 -12.55 2.28
N LEU A 18 5.52 -11.66 1.65
CA LEU A 18 5.33 -11.69 0.19
C LEU A 18 6.65 -11.48 -0.56
N LYS A 19 7.52 -10.59 -0.07
CA LYS A 19 8.84 -10.36 -0.67
C LYS A 19 9.78 -11.55 -0.49
N GLY A 20 9.66 -12.29 0.62
CA GLY A 20 10.36 -13.56 0.80
C GLY A 20 9.91 -14.65 -0.18
N LEU A 21 8.61 -14.75 -0.45
CA LEU A 21 8.03 -15.72 -1.39
C LEU A 21 8.26 -15.32 -2.86
N PHE A 22 8.26 -14.03 -3.16
CA PHE A 22 8.44 -13.47 -4.49
C PHE A 22 9.58 -12.44 -4.52
N PRO A 23 10.86 -12.86 -4.40
CA PRO A 23 12.00 -11.94 -4.29
C PRO A 23 12.12 -10.96 -5.45
N GLN A 24 11.72 -11.37 -6.65
CA GLN A 24 11.79 -10.56 -7.87
C GLN A 24 10.63 -9.55 -7.99
N ALA A 25 9.56 -9.69 -7.20
CA ALA A 25 8.44 -8.77 -7.29
C ALA A 25 8.85 -7.37 -6.81
N GLN A 26 8.66 -6.35 -7.64
CA GLN A 26 8.79 -4.96 -7.19
C GLN A 26 7.78 -4.67 -6.08
N LEU A 27 8.21 -3.98 -5.02
CA LEU A 27 7.36 -3.54 -3.93
C LEU A 27 7.16 -2.03 -4.08
N LEU A 28 5.98 -1.62 -4.53
CA LEU A 28 5.68 -0.25 -4.97
C LEU A 28 4.57 0.40 -4.15
N THR A 29 4.54 1.72 -4.12
CA THR A 29 3.44 2.53 -3.57
C THR A 29 3.42 3.92 -4.20
N SER A 30 2.41 4.75 -3.92
CA SER A 30 2.41 6.14 -4.35
C SER A 30 3.43 6.97 -3.53
N PRO A 31 4.02 8.04 -4.08
CA PRO A 31 4.93 8.90 -3.31
C PRO A 31 4.32 9.38 -1.98
N ALA A 32 3.08 9.85 -2.01
CA ALA A 32 2.39 10.33 -0.80
C ALA A 32 2.13 9.22 0.24
N VAL A 33 1.89 7.98 -0.18
CA VAL A 33 1.74 6.84 0.75
C VAL A 33 3.10 6.43 1.30
N ARG A 34 4.15 6.38 0.47
CA ARG A 34 5.53 6.13 0.93
C ARG A 34 5.93 7.08 2.05
N ASP A 35 5.69 8.38 1.86
CA ASP A 35 6.02 9.40 2.85
C ASP A 35 5.30 9.15 4.20
N LYS A 36 4.01 8.76 4.15
CA LYS A 36 3.26 8.42 5.36
C LYS A 36 3.76 7.14 6.02
N ILE A 37 4.12 6.10 5.25
CA ILE A 37 4.73 4.88 5.78
C ILE A 37 6.03 5.24 6.47
N GLN A 38 6.94 5.92 5.78
CA GLN A 38 8.25 6.29 6.30
C GLN A 38 8.14 7.10 7.61
N ALA A 39 7.24 8.07 7.67
CA ALA A 39 7.05 8.91 8.86
C ALA A 39 6.44 8.15 10.05
N LYS A 40 5.61 7.11 9.83
CA LYS A 40 4.84 6.43 10.88
C LYS A 40 5.34 5.03 11.23
N MET A 41 6.18 4.42 10.39
CA MET A 41 6.55 3.01 10.50
C MET A 41 7.13 2.67 11.87
N ALA A 42 8.12 3.41 12.33
CA ALA A 42 8.75 3.14 13.63
C ALA A 42 7.74 3.14 14.79
N GLY A 43 6.85 4.14 14.84
CA GLY A 43 5.80 4.22 15.87
C GLY A 43 4.77 3.09 15.77
N LYS A 44 4.36 2.72 14.55
CA LYS A 44 3.42 1.61 14.32
C LYS A 44 4.05 0.27 14.71
N VAL A 45 5.32 0.03 14.37
CA VAL A 45 6.05 -1.19 14.73
C VAL A 45 6.23 -1.28 16.24
N ALA A 46 6.62 -0.20 16.91
CA ALA A 46 6.73 -0.17 18.37
C ALA A 46 5.38 -0.47 19.06
N PHE A 47 4.27 0.06 18.53
CA PHE A 47 2.95 -0.16 19.11
C PHE A 47 2.39 -1.56 18.85
N TRP A 48 2.48 -2.05 17.62
CA TRP A 48 1.84 -3.29 17.18
C TRP A 48 2.72 -4.53 17.34
N GLY A 49 4.04 -4.40 17.23
CA GLY A 49 4.99 -5.52 17.35
C GLY A 49 4.77 -6.38 18.59
N PRO A 50 4.72 -5.80 19.81
CA PRO A 50 4.47 -6.57 21.03
C PRO A 50 3.10 -7.27 21.06
N LYS A 51 2.08 -6.70 20.40
CA LYS A 51 0.71 -7.24 20.37
C LYS A 51 0.57 -8.38 19.35
N MET A 52 1.30 -8.30 18.25
CA MET A 52 1.29 -9.31 17.20
C MET A 52 2.24 -10.48 17.50
N GLY A 53 3.21 -10.29 18.39
CA GLY A 53 4.19 -11.32 18.75
C GLY A 53 4.93 -11.82 17.51
N THR A 54 4.98 -13.13 17.32
CA THR A 54 5.64 -13.78 16.18
C THR A 54 4.96 -13.51 14.83
N ASN A 55 3.73 -12.98 14.83
CA ASN A 55 3.00 -12.64 13.61
C ASN A 55 3.29 -11.21 13.12
N GLY A 56 4.05 -10.41 13.88
CA GLY A 56 4.47 -9.07 13.47
C GLY A 56 5.64 -9.11 12.45
N PRO A 57 5.87 -8.01 11.72
CA PRO A 57 7.04 -7.90 10.85
C PRO A 57 8.32 -7.91 11.68
N ARG A 58 9.35 -8.61 11.20
CA ARG A 58 10.70 -8.58 11.79
C ARG A 58 11.57 -7.53 11.12
N GLN A 59 11.40 -7.37 9.81
CA GLN A 59 12.06 -6.38 8.98
C GLN A 59 11.00 -5.65 8.14
N PRO A 60 10.29 -4.67 8.71
CA PRO A 60 9.26 -3.94 8.00
C PRO A 60 9.84 -3.27 6.76
N LEU A 61 9.20 -3.49 5.61
CA LEU A 61 9.68 -3.01 4.32
C LEU A 61 9.07 -1.65 3.98
N LEU A 62 9.91 -0.72 3.54
CA LEU A 62 9.46 0.55 2.94
C LEU A 62 9.35 0.36 1.41
N PRO A 63 8.14 0.44 0.82
CA PRO A 63 7.94 0.27 -0.62
C PRO A 63 8.53 1.43 -1.43
N ASP A 64 9.03 1.15 -2.63
CA ASP A 64 9.53 2.17 -3.56
C ASP A 64 8.41 3.03 -4.14
N ALA A 65 8.74 4.30 -4.42
CA ALA A 65 7.77 5.23 -5.00
C ALA A 65 7.56 4.90 -6.48
N LEU A 66 6.30 4.68 -6.87
CA LEU A 66 5.90 4.53 -8.26
C LEU A 66 6.22 5.83 -9.02
N THR A 67 6.86 5.68 -10.18
CA THR A 67 7.02 6.79 -11.13
C THR A 67 5.78 6.88 -12.01
N GLY A 68 5.15 8.05 -12.07
CA GLY A 68 3.88 8.24 -12.78
C GLY A 68 2.68 7.69 -12.01
N THR A 69 1.59 7.41 -12.73
CA THR A 69 0.29 7.02 -12.15
C THR A 69 -0.26 5.72 -12.73
N THR A 70 0.57 4.93 -13.40
CA THR A 70 0.15 3.67 -14.01
C THR A 70 1.18 2.60 -13.69
N LEU A 71 0.71 1.42 -13.31
CA LEU A 71 1.52 0.20 -13.25
C LEU A 71 0.92 -0.84 -14.19
N SER A 72 1.71 -1.86 -14.53
CA SER A 72 1.23 -3.01 -15.29
C SER A 72 1.45 -4.31 -14.52
N VAL A 73 0.47 -5.20 -14.61
CA VAL A 73 0.53 -6.57 -14.12
C VAL A 73 0.03 -7.47 -15.25
N ASP A 74 0.85 -8.43 -15.66
CA ASP A 74 0.54 -9.37 -16.75
C ASP A 74 0.11 -8.72 -18.07
N GLY A 75 0.68 -7.54 -18.38
CA GLY A 75 0.35 -6.77 -19.58
C GLY A 75 -0.89 -5.88 -19.44
N GLU A 76 -1.66 -6.03 -18.37
CA GLU A 76 -2.84 -5.22 -18.09
C GLU A 76 -2.44 -3.93 -17.37
N ALA A 77 -3.10 -2.82 -17.72
CA ALA A 77 -2.88 -1.53 -17.08
C ALA A 77 -3.70 -1.42 -15.79
N ILE A 78 -3.08 -0.87 -14.75
CA ILE A 78 -3.74 -0.47 -13.51
C ILE A 78 -3.41 0.99 -13.28
N GLU A 79 -4.44 1.82 -13.23
CA GLU A 79 -4.32 3.26 -13.07
C GLU A 79 -4.47 3.63 -11.60
N LEU A 80 -3.47 4.32 -11.06
CA LEU A 80 -3.50 4.91 -9.74
C LEU A 80 -4.12 6.31 -9.82
N ARG A 81 -5.20 6.54 -9.07
CA ARG A 81 -5.97 7.79 -9.08
C ARG A 81 -6.07 8.36 -7.65
N GLY A 82 -6.43 9.65 -7.55
CA GLY A 82 -6.51 10.34 -6.26
C GLY A 82 -5.15 10.61 -5.61
N THR A 83 -4.11 10.84 -6.42
CA THR A 83 -2.71 11.04 -5.98
C THR A 83 -2.34 12.50 -5.72
N THR A 84 -3.30 13.42 -5.75
CA THR A 84 -3.09 14.87 -5.58
C THR A 84 -3.96 15.46 -4.47
N GLY A 85 -3.58 16.64 -3.96
CA GLY A 85 -4.30 17.35 -2.92
C GLY A 85 -4.13 16.76 -1.51
N LEU A 86 -4.95 17.24 -0.57
CA LEU A 86 -4.85 16.91 0.87
C LEU A 86 -4.92 15.39 1.15
N LEU A 87 -5.68 14.67 0.32
CA LEU A 87 -5.92 13.24 0.46
C LEU A 87 -5.08 12.38 -0.48
N ALA A 88 -4.01 12.92 -1.07
CA ALA A 88 -3.09 12.18 -1.96
C ALA A 88 -2.53 10.87 -1.36
N HIS A 89 -2.50 10.79 -0.03
CA HIS A 89 -2.07 9.61 0.73
C HIS A 89 -3.17 8.53 0.88
N ARG A 90 -4.31 8.69 0.19
CA ARG A 90 -5.42 7.73 0.12
C ARG A 90 -5.80 7.50 -1.35
N PRO A 91 -4.87 6.99 -2.19
CA PRO A 91 -5.18 6.74 -3.58
C PRO A 91 -6.09 5.51 -3.72
N TRP A 92 -6.71 5.39 -4.88
CA TRP A 92 -7.50 4.23 -5.31
C TRP A 92 -7.05 3.82 -6.72
N MET A 93 -7.41 2.61 -7.15
CA MET A 93 -7.05 2.13 -8.49
C MET A 93 -8.26 1.88 -9.38
N TYR A 94 -8.05 2.10 -10.66
CA TYR A 94 -8.96 1.71 -11.72
C TYR A 94 -8.29 0.67 -12.62
N ILE A 95 -9.00 -0.41 -12.93
CA ILE A 95 -8.56 -1.47 -13.84
C ILE A 95 -9.44 -1.39 -15.09
N PRO A 96 -8.95 -0.82 -16.22
CA PRO A 96 -9.78 -0.57 -17.39
C PRO A 96 -10.37 -1.84 -18.02
N SER A 97 -9.61 -2.93 -18.07
CA SER A 97 -10.03 -4.18 -18.72
C SER A 97 -11.22 -4.85 -18.04
N SER A 98 -11.35 -4.70 -16.72
CA SER A 98 -12.50 -5.21 -15.96
C SER A 98 -13.49 -4.12 -15.52
N ARG A 99 -13.21 -2.85 -15.82
CA ARG A 99 -13.94 -1.67 -15.33
C ARG A 99 -14.11 -1.66 -13.80
N ALA A 100 -13.14 -2.22 -13.09
CA ALA A 100 -13.19 -2.37 -11.65
C ALA A 100 -12.50 -1.20 -10.93
N ILE A 101 -13.07 -0.81 -9.79
CA ILE A 101 -12.45 0.10 -8.84
C ILE A 101 -11.91 -0.71 -7.67
N VAL A 102 -10.63 -0.51 -7.33
CA VAL A 102 -10.01 -1.05 -6.12
C VAL A 102 -9.88 0.10 -5.13
N GLY A 103 -10.80 0.14 -4.17
CA GLY A 103 -11.16 1.36 -3.44
C GLY A 103 -10.24 1.80 -2.31
N ASN A 104 -9.43 0.90 -1.73
CA ASN A 104 -8.63 1.19 -0.53
C ASN A 104 -9.51 1.78 0.60
N ILE A 105 -8.93 2.51 1.56
CA ILE A 105 -9.66 3.30 2.57
C ILE A 105 -10.41 4.52 1.98
N ALA A 106 -10.11 4.87 0.72
CA ALA A 106 -10.62 6.08 0.08
C ALA A 106 -12.10 5.94 -0.34
N ILE A 107 -12.55 4.72 -0.57
CA ILE A 107 -13.91 4.40 -1.03
C ILE A 107 -14.49 3.37 -0.08
N VAL A 108 -15.40 3.83 0.79
CA VAL A 108 -16.12 3.00 1.76
C VAL A 108 -17.61 3.30 1.68
N GLY A 109 -18.46 2.29 1.90
CA GLY A 109 -19.91 2.43 1.84
C GLY A 109 -20.50 2.74 3.22
N ASN A 110 -21.08 3.92 3.40
CA ASN A 110 -21.80 4.33 4.63
C ASN A 110 -21.05 4.05 5.94
N LEU A 111 -19.73 4.22 5.95
CA LEU A 111 -18.90 4.02 7.13
C LEU A 111 -17.92 5.18 7.32
N HIS A 112 -17.73 5.61 8.56
CA HIS A 112 -16.59 6.43 8.93
C HIS A 112 -15.43 5.50 9.25
N VAL A 113 -14.36 5.59 8.47
CA VAL A 113 -13.10 4.92 8.80
C VAL A 113 -12.49 5.61 10.03
N TRP A 114 -12.11 4.77 10.99
CA TRP A 114 -11.74 5.04 12.39
C TRP A 114 -10.72 6.18 12.60
#